data_AF-A0A954SGZ6-F1
#
_entry.id   AF-A0A954SGZ6-F1
#
_cell.length_a   1.000
_cell.length_b   1.000
_cell.length_c   1.000
_cell.angle_alpha   90.00
_cell.angle_beta   90.00
_cell.angle_gamma   90.00
#
_symmetry.space_group_name_H-M   'P 1'
#
loop_
_entity.id
_entity.type
_entity.pdbx_description
1 polymer ?
#
loop_
_entity_poly.entity_id
_entity_poly.type
_entity_poly.pdbx_seq_one_letter_code
_entity_poly.pdbx_strand_id
1 'polypeptide(L)'
;PDHWIFAETDLKQGTRFGGEETIVGYECDGCEIEWRDGLPFPTCNDGTPKSFTILGTCPARWHPGDCFWYDRFPEDRIGNSVMGTYTKGGTVFTCGSTDWAHGLRGKTPVVEQITRNILNKLSAASN
;
A
#
# COMPACT_ATOMS: atom_id res chain seq x y z
N PRO A 1 6.19 13.46 4.41
CA PRO A 1 5.36 12.63 5.31
C PRO A 1 6.23 12.10 6.46
N ASP A 2 5.82 12.29 7.70
CA ASP A 2 6.71 12.09 8.87
C ASP A 2 6.78 10.62 9.36
N HIS A 3 6.22 9.70 8.58
CA HIS A 3 6.20 8.28 8.94
C HIS A 3 7.57 7.64 8.69
N TRP A 4 8.06 6.85 9.66
CA TRP A 4 9.40 6.21 9.63
C TRP A 4 9.69 5.43 8.35
N ILE A 5 8.65 4.91 7.71
CA ILE A 5 8.81 4.15 6.48
C ILE A 5 9.37 4.98 5.31
N PHE A 6 9.13 6.29 5.34
CA PHE A 6 9.57 7.24 4.31
C PHE A 6 10.90 7.90 4.63
N ALA A 7 11.56 7.53 5.74
CA ALA A 7 12.88 8.04 6.08
C ALA A 7 13.84 7.85 4.90
N GLU A 8 14.57 8.91 4.55
CA GLU A 8 15.58 8.93 3.48
C GLU A 8 15.03 8.62 2.07
N THR A 9 13.72 8.71 1.85
CA THR A 9 13.12 8.52 0.52
C THR A 9 12.95 9.81 -0.29
N ASP A 10 13.11 10.97 0.37
CA ASP A 10 12.78 12.31 -0.16
C ASP A 10 11.34 12.48 -0.68
N LEU A 11 10.45 11.51 -0.40
CA LEU A 11 9.06 11.56 -0.84
C LEU A 11 8.31 12.71 -0.17
N LYS A 12 7.47 13.36 -0.97
CA LYS A 12 6.52 14.37 -0.51
C LYS A 12 5.11 13.82 -0.67
N GLN A 13 4.16 14.42 0.05
CA GLN A 13 2.75 14.09 -0.15
C GLN A 13 2.37 14.32 -1.62
N GLY A 14 1.71 13.34 -2.23
CA GLY A 14 1.30 13.39 -3.64
C GLY A 14 2.37 12.90 -4.64
N THR A 15 3.59 12.60 -4.20
CA THR A 15 4.61 11.99 -5.07
C THR A 15 4.15 10.58 -5.51
N ARG A 16 4.22 10.32 -6.82
CA ARG A 16 4.00 8.99 -7.41
C ARG A 16 5.36 8.31 -7.62
N PHE A 17 5.44 7.00 -7.40
CA PHE A 17 6.66 6.22 -7.60
C PHE A 17 6.34 4.77 -8.04
N GLY A 18 7.33 4.07 -8.59
CA GLY A 18 7.24 2.65 -8.92
C GLY A 18 6.40 2.27 -10.15
N GLY A 19 5.93 3.25 -10.90
CA GLY A 19 5.16 3.02 -12.13
C GLY A 19 5.97 2.36 -13.25
N GLU A 20 7.26 2.70 -13.38
CA GLU A 20 8.16 2.14 -14.40
C GLU A 20 8.34 0.63 -14.25
N GLU A 21 8.42 0.15 -13.00
CA GLU A 21 8.56 -1.27 -12.67
C GLU A 21 7.22 -1.94 -12.36
N THR A 22 6.10 -1.25 -12.58
CA THR A 22 4.74 -1.75 -12.36
C THR A 22 4.56 -2.41 -10.98
N ILE A 23 4.94 -1.72 -9.89
CA ILE A 23 4.92 -2.30 -8.53
C ILE A 23 3.52 -2.53 -7.95
N VAL A 24 2.50 -1.93 -8.58
CA VAL A 24 1.08 -2.18 -8.30
C VAL A 24 0.49 -2.83 -9.54
N GLY A 25 0.21 -4.12 -9.46
CA GLY A 25 -0.19 -4.93 -10.60
C GLY A 25 -0.59 -6.34 -10.19
N TYR A 26 -1.14 -7.08 -11.15
CA TYR A 26 -1.63 -8.45 -11.04
C TYR A 26 -2.72 -8.65 -9.98
N GLU A 27 -2.39 -8.63 -8.69
CA GLU A 27 -3.32 -8.71 -7.57
C GLU A 27 -3.10 -7.55 -6.59
N CYS A 28 -4.19 -6.94 -6.13
CA CYS A 28 -4.15 -5.73 -5.30
C CYS A 28 -5.06 -5.87 -4.08
N ASP A 29 -4.48 -5.63 -2.91
CA ASP A 29 -5.20 -5.59 -1.64
C ASP A 29 -5.44 -4.15 -1.19
N GLY A 30 -6.60 -3.92 -0.59
CA GLY A 30 -7.01 -2.61 -0.11
C GLY A 30 -7.87 -2.68 1.14
N CYS A 31 -8.31 -1.51 1.59
CA CYS A 31 -9.34 -1.35 2.61
C CYS A 31 -10.41 -0.37 2.12
N GLU A 32 -11.54 -0.32 2.80
CA GLU A 32 -12.54 0.73 2.64
C GLU A 32 -11.98 2.07 3.16
N ILE A 33 -12.00 3.08 2.30
CA ILE A 33 -11.37 4.38 2.53
C ILE A 33 -12.44 5.47 2.61
N GLU A 34 -12.32 6.32 3.62
CA GLU A 34 -12.95 7.63 3.69
C GLU A 34 -11.88 8.70 3.44
N TRP A 35 -12.18 9.66 2.56
CA TRP A 35 -11.29 10.80 2.30
C TRP A 35 -11.69 11.98 3.16
N ARG A 36 -10.76 12.50 3.96
CA ARG A 36 -10.96 13.69 4.80
C ARG A 36 -9.84 14.67 4.52
N ASP A 37 -10.18 15.90 4.16
CA ASP A 37 -9.21 16.97 3.87
C ASP A 37 -8.08 16.57 2.90
N GLY A 38 -8.41 15.75 1.89
CA GLY A 38 -7.45 15.28 0.89
C GLY A 38 -6.53 14.14 1.33
N LEU A 39 -6.77 13.54 2.49
CA LEU A 39 -6.03 12.39 3.02
C LEU A 39 -6.93 11.14 3.15
N PRO A 40 -6.40 9.94 2.88
CA PRO A 40 -7.15 8.70 3.03
C PRO A 40 -7.13 8.19 4.47
N PHE A 41 -8.28 7.77 4.98
CA PHE A 41 -8.44 7.13 6.28
C PHE A 41 -9.20 5.81 6.14
N PRO A 42 -8.79 4.72 6.81
CA PRO A 42 -9.56 3.48 6.79
C PRO A 42 -10.86 3.66 7.58
N THR A 43 -11.98 3.20 7.05
CA THR A 43 -13.26 3.21 7.78
C THR A 43 -13.29 2.14 8.88
N CYS A 44 -12.50 1.08 8.72
CA CYS A 44 -12.47 -0.12 9.58
C CYS A 44 -13.76 -0.96 9.55
N ASN A 45 -14.73 -0.64 8.70
CA ASN A 45 -16.00 -1.38 8.60
C ASN A 45 -15.87 -2.74 7.90
N ASP A 46 -14.79 -2.91 7.13
CA ASP A 46 -14.42 -4.13 6.41
C ASP A 46 -13.53 -5.08 7.21
N GLY A 47 -13.29 -4.78 8.50
CA GLY A 47 -12.40 -5.54 9.36
C GLY A 47 -10.95 -5.06 9.39
N THR A 48 -10.62 -4.00 8.63
CA THR A 48 -9.31 -3.34 8.72
C THR A 48 -9.02 -2.92 10.18
N PRO A 49 -7.81 -3.20 10.72
CA PRO A 49 -7.49 -2.86 12.11
C PRO A 49 -7.64 -1.37 12.41
N LYS A 50 -8.17 -1.02 13.58
CA LYS A 50 -8.32 0.38 14.03
C LYS A 50 -7.01 1.17 14.13
N SER A 51 -5.88 0.47 14.25
CA SER A 51 -4.53 1.05 14.27
C SER A 51 -3.92 1.21 12.87
N PHE A 52 -4.64 0.84 11.81
CA PHE A 52 -4.14 0.93 10.44
C PHE A 52 -3.99 2.38 10.00
N THR A 53 -2.82 2.70 9.47
CA THR A 53 -2.51 3.99 8.86
C THR A 53 -2.27 3.77 7.37
N ILE A 54 -3.04 4.46 6.53
CA ILE A 54 -2.84 4.47 5.08
C ILE A 54 -1.66 5.40 4.78
N LEU A 55 -0.68 4.89 4.04
CA LEU A 55 0.56 5.59 3.71
C LEU A 55 0.67 5.89 2.20
N GLY A 56 -0.01 5.12 1.37
CA GLY A 56 -0.14 5.37 -0.07
C GLY A 56 -1.28 4.58 -0.67
N THR A 57 -1.83 5.09 -1.77
CA THR A 57 -2.90 4.43 -2.51
C THR A 57 -2.57 4.46 -4.00
N CYS A 58 -2.98 3.42 -4.71
CA CYS A 58 -2.96 3.39 -6.17
C CYS A 58 -4.31 2.88 -6.68
N PRO A 59 -4.97 3.57 -7.65
CA PRO A 59 -6.19 3.05 -8.26
C PRO A 59 -5.96 1.64 -8.81
N ALA A 60 -6.80 0.70 -8.39
CA ALA A 60 -6.77 -0.69 -8.84
C ALA A 60 -8.06 -1.01 -9.57
N ARG A 61 -7.96 -1.63 -10.74
CA ARG A 61 -9.11 -2.02 -11.55
C ARG A 61 -8.97 -3.46 -11.97
N TRP A 62 -10.10 -4.16 -12.06
CA TRP A 62 -10.17 -5.47 -12.68
C TRP A 62 -9.57 -5.45 -14.08
N HIS A 63 -8.87 -6.54 -14.44
CA HIS A 63 -8.61 -6.82 -15.85
C HIS A 63 -9.95 -7.02 -16.57
N PRO A 64 -10.11 -6.58 -17.83
CA PRO A 64 -11.31 -6.85 -18.60
C PRO A 64 -11.64 -8.36 -18.58
N GLY A 65 -12.86 -8.70 -18.16
CA GLY A 65 -13.34 -10.08 -18.07
C GLY A 65 -13.34 -10.69 -16.67
N ASP A 66 -12.47 -10.23 -15.77
CA ASP A 66 -12.37 -10.82 -14.42
C ASP A 66 -13.53 -10.40 -13.52
N CYS A 67 -14.11 -9.21 -13.78
CA CYS A 67 -15.25 -8.70 -13.02
C CYS A 67 -16.53 -9.54 -13.17
N PHE A 68 -16.67 -10.33 -14.25
CA PHE A 68 -17.87 -11.12 -14.52
C PHE A 68 -18.09 -12.28 -13.54
N TRP A 69 -17.09 -12.59 -12.71
CA TRP A 69 -17.15 -13.64 -11.70
C TRP A 69 -17.50 -13.12 -10.30
N TYR A 70 -17.76 -11.82 -10.14
CA TYR A 70 -17.99 -11.15 -8.85
C TYR A 70 -19.25 -10.27 -8.85
N ASP A 71 -20.40 -10.86 -8.51
CA ASP A 71 -21.69 -10.15 -8.47
C ASP A 71 -21.77 -9.04 -7.39
N ARG A 72 -20.84 -9.05 -6.42
CA ARG A 72 -20.85 -8.10 -5.30
C ARG A 72 -20.50 -6.67 -5.74
N PHE A 73 -19.78 -6.48 -6.84
CA PHE A 73 -19.23 -5.19 -7.22
C PHE A 73 -19.55 -4.82 -8.67
N PRO A 74 -19.77 -3.53 -8.97
CA PRO A 74 -19.94 -3.08 -10.36
C PRO A 74 -18.72 -3.42 -11.23
N GLU A 75 -18.96 -3.73 -12.50
CA GLU A 75 -17.91 -4.09 -13.48
C GLU A 75 -16.91 -2.96 -13.72
N ASP A 76 -17.34 -1.71 -13.58
CA ASP A 76 -16.53 -0.50 -13.76
C ASP A 76 -15.87 0.00 -12.47
N ARG A 77 -15.98 -0.77 -11.38
CA ARG A 77 -15.42 -0.38 -10.08
C ARG A 77 -13.91 -0.15 -10.18
N ILE A 78 -13.49 1.01 -9.66
CA ILE A 78 -12.10 1.32 -9.37
C ILE A 78 -11.91 1.23 -7.86
N GLY A 79 -11.17 0.20 -7.43
CA GLY A 79 -10.71 0.03 -6.06
C GLY A 79 -9.40 0.79 -5.80
N ASN A 80 -8.80 0.55 -4.64
CA ASN A 80 -7.48 1.06 -4.30
C ASN A 80 -6.60 -0.10 -3.80
N SER A 81 -5.43 -0.25 -4.41
CA SER A 81 -4.30 -0.90 -3.74
C SER A 81 -3.83 0.03 -2.63
N VAL A 82 -3.66 -0.50 -1.41
CA VAL A 82 -3.34 0.30 -0.22
C VAL A 82 -2.03 -0.16 0.41
N MET A 83 -1.07 0.76 0.47
CA MET A 83 0.13 0.62 1.27
C MET A 83 -0.10 1.21 2.66
N GLY A 84 0.21 0.47 3.72
CA GLY A 84 -0.01 0.94 5.08
C GLY A 84 0.63 0.08 6.16
N THR A 85 0.47 0.54 7.41
CA THR A 85 0.97 -0.17 8.59
C THR A 85 -0.07 -0.21 9.69
N TYR A 86 -0.07 -1.26 10.50
CA TYR A 86 -0.83 -1.33 11.75
C TYR A 86 -0.06 -2.07 12.84
N THR A 87 -0.57 -2.01 14.06
CA THR A 87 -0.02 -2.76 15.20
C THR A 87 -1.04 -3.72 15.81
N LYS A 88 -0.60 -4.95 16.09
CA LYS A 88 -1.36 -6.00 16.79
C LYS A 88 -0.41 -7.06 17.35
N GLY A 89 0.14 -6.85 18.55
CA GLY A 89 1.18 -7.71 19.13
C GLY A 89 2.58 -7.55 18.48
N GLY A 90 2.63 -7.00 17.27
CA GLY A 90 3.82 -6.52 16.57
C GLY A 90 3.44 -5.41 15.58
N THR A 91 4.37 -5.01 14.72
CA THR A 91 4.11 -4.08 13.61
C THR A 91 3.95 -4.87 12.31
N VAL A 92 2.90 -4.59 11.56
CA VAL A 92 2.67 -5.17 10.22
C VAL A 92 2.74 -4.06 9.19
N PHE A 93 3.44 -4.32 8.10
CA PHE A 93 3.43 -3.51 6.89
C PHE A 93 2.79 -4.31 5.76
N THR A 94 1.98 -3.66 4.93
CA THR A 94 1.52 -4.18 3.64
C THR A 94 1.78 -3.15 2.55
N CYS A 95 2.22 -3.63 1.38
CA CYS A 95 2.35 -2.81 0.17
C CYS A 95 1.09 -2.85 -0.71
N GLY A 96 0.13 -3.73 -0.42
CA GLY A 96 -1.14 -3.82 -1.14
C GLY A 96 -1.04 -4.39 -2.56
N SER A 97 0.05 -5.08 -2.91
CA SER A 97 0.30 -5.60 -4.25
C SER A 97 1.25 -6.80 -4.21
N THR A 98 1.10 -7.75 -5.13
CA THR A 98 2.08 -8.84 -5.34
C THR A 98 3.36 -8.35 -6.00
N ASP A 99 3.29 -7.26 -6.77
CA ASP A 99 4.33 -6.86 -7.72
C ASP A 99 5.38 -5.93 -7.11
N TRP A 100 5.35 -5.69 -5.79
CA TRP A 100 6.34 -4.87 -5.09
C TRP A 100 7.78 -5.31 -5.38
N ALA A 101 8.00 -6.63 -5.51
CA ALA A 101 9.28 -7.23 -5.82
C ALA A 101 9.86 -6.79 -7.19
N HIS A 102 9.03 -6.33 -8.14
CA HIS A 102 9.52 -5.79 -9.40
C HIS A 102 10.33 -4.51 -9.19
N GLY A 103 9.91 -3.65 -8.26
CA GLY A 103 10.66 -2.45 -7.92
C GLY A 103 12.02 -2.76 -7.28
N LEU A 104 12.12 -3.85 -6.52
CA LEU A 104 13.40 -4.34 -6.01
C LEU A 104 14.29 -4.90 -7.13
N ARG A 105 13.73 -5.69 -8.04
CA ARG A 105 14.47 -6.20 -9.20
C ARG A 105 14.98 -5.08 -10.10
N GLY A 106 14.15 -4.07 -10.34
CA GLY A 106 14.47 -2.87 -11.13
C GLY A 106 15.33 -1.84 -10.38
N LYS A 107 15.69 -2.11 -9.12
CA LYS A 107 16.48 -1.19 -8.27
C LYS A 107 15.85 0.21 -8.16
N THR A 108 14.53 0.26 -8.06
CA THR A 108 13.79 1.52 -7.84
C THR A 108 14.19 2.10 -6.47
N PRO A 109 14.85 3.26 -6.40
CA PRO A 109 15.46 3.74 -5.16
C PRO A 109 14.47 3.88 -3.99
N VAL A 110 13.27 4.40 -4.27
CA VAL A 110 12.21 4.56 -3.25
C VAL A 110 11.74 3.22 -2.70
N VAL A 111 11.57 2.21 -3.57
CA VAL A 111 11.09 0.88 -3.19
C VAL A 111 12.16 0.16 -2.35
N GLU A 112 13.43 0.25 -2.77
CA GLU A 112 14.55 -0.30 -2.00
C GLU A 112 14.68 0.36 -0.63
N GLN A 113 14.56 1.69 -0.56
CA GLN A 113 14.69 2.43 0.71
C GLN A 113 13.52 2.12 1.66
N ILE A 114 12.27 2.09 1.17
CA ILE A 114 11.11 1.66 1.98
C ILE A 114 11.34 0.24 2.52
N THR A 115 11.78 -0.69 1.66
CA THR A 115 12.04 -2.08 2.04
C THR A 115 13.16 -2.17 3.09
N ARG A 116 14.23 -1.39 2.93
CA ARG A 116 15.33 -1.29 3.90
C ARG A 116 14.84 -0.74 5.25
N ASN A 117 14.02 0.30 5.25
CA ASN A 117 13.44 0.88 6.46
C ASN A 117 12.60 -0.15 7.22
N ILE A 118 11.80 -0.94 6.51
CA ILE A 118 11.01 -2.04 7.09
C ILE A 118 11.95 -3.06 7.74
N LEU A 119 12.92 -3.58 7.00
CA LEU A 119 13.84 -4.61 7.51
C LEU A 119 14.63 -4.10 8.72
N ASN A 120 15.18 -2.90 8.65
CA ASN A 120 15.93 -2.30 9.75
C ASN A 120 15.06 -2.17 11.01
N LYS A 121 13.81 -1.71 10.88
CA LYS A 121 12.93 -1.52 12.03
C LYS A 121 12.41 -2.83 12.61
N LEU A 122 12.05 -3.78 11.76
CA LEU A 122 11.39 -5.02 12.20
C LEU A 122 12.37 -6.14 12.57
N SER A 123 13.63 -6.06 12.14
CA SER A 123 14.68 -6.99 12.55
C SER A 123 15.44 -6.55 13.81
N ALA A 124 15.28 -5.28 14.23
CA ALA A 124 15.86 -4.81 15.48
C ALA A 124 15.29 -5.63 16.64
N ALA A 125 16.17 -6.20 17.47
CA ALA A 125 15.76 -6.91 18.67
C ALA A 125 14.93 -5.96 19.55
N SER A 126 13.81 -6.47 20.07
CA SER A 126 13.04 -5.76 21.10
C SER A 126 13.96 -5.55 22.30
N ASN A 127 14.43 -4.31 22.50
CA ASN A 127 15.07 -3.93 23.77
C ASN A 127 14.04 -3.91 24.90
#